data_AF-A0ABD6VSA1-F1
#
_entry.id   AF-A0ABD6VSA1-F1
#
_cell.length_a   1.000
_cell.length_b   1.000
_cell.length_c   1.000
_cell.angle_alpha   90.00
_cell.angle_beta   90.00
_cell.angle_gamma   90.00
#
_symmetry.space_group_name_H-M   'P 1'
#
loop_
_entity.id
_entity.type
_entity.pdbx_description
1 polymer ?
#
loop_
_entity_poly.entity_id
_entity_poly.type
_entity_poly.pdbx_seq_one_letter_code
_entity_poly.pdbx_strand_id
1 'polypeptide(L)'
;MTNNILVDITKIHGISSEKVQDLTEEQDVSTLDGAKAVGTSNYTVKAKSSIEIYRVDTPIIPETRRSLEIFNDGRANEITATFYWSHSFTSKWFPEGSLTVKRGDSGILKAPGNSFYYSKYIIENKTDVTANFTARLV
;
A
#
# COMPACT_ATOMS: atom_id res chain seq x y z
N MET A 1 -27.14 10.37 26.10
CA MET A 1 -28.42 9.62 26.01
C MET A 1 -28.49 9.07 24.60
N THR A 2 -28.48 7.75 24.48
CA THR A 2 -28.28 6.98 23.25
C THR A 2 -29.63 6.45 22.79
N ASN A 3 -30.02 6.68 21.54
CA ASN A 3 -31.26 6.14 20.97
C ASN A 3 -30.99 4.79 20.32
N ASN A 4 -31.48 3.71 20.95
CA ASN A 4 -31.63 2.40 20.32
C ASN A 4 -33.03 2.31 19.70
N ILE A 5 -33.10 2.00 18.40
CA ILE A 5 -34.33 1.67 17.70
C ILE A 5 -34.44 0.14 17.69
N LEU A 6 -35.43 -0.37 18.43
CA LEU A 6 -35.95 -1.73 18.31
C LEU A 6 -36.82 -1.83 17.04
N VAL A 7 -36.69 -2.93 16.29
CA VAL A 7 -37.74 -3.35 15.37
C VAL A 7 -38.12 -4.80 15.69
N ASP A 8 -39.43 -4.95 15.73
CA ASP A 8 -40.29 -5.99 16.27
C ASP A 8 -40.20 -7.33 15.51
N ILE A 9 -40.24 -8.46 16.23
CA ILE A 9 -40.35 -9.80 15.63
C ILE A 9 -41.69 -10.38 16.06
N THR A 10 -42.64 -10.38 15.13
CA THR A 10 -43.98 -10.92 15.34
C THR A 10 -43.94 -12.44 15.55
N LYS A 11 -44.63 -12.85 16.61
CA LYS A 11 -44.80 -14.17 17.22
C LYS A 11 -45.39 -15.22 16.27
N ILE A 12 -44.69 -16.34 16.06
CA ILE A 12 -45.28 -17.60 15.59
C ILE A 12 -45.33 -18.63 16.73
N HIS A 13 -46.50 -19.25 16.87
CA HIS A 13 -46.88 -20.17 17.94
C HIS A 13 -46.12 -21.50 17.86
N GLY A 14 -45.48 -21.87 18.98
CA GLY A 14 -45.39 -23.24 19.47
C GLY A 14 -44.47 -24.22 18.76
N ILE A 15 -43.17 -24.22 19.12
CA ILE A 15 -42.36 -25.45 19.25
C ILE A 15 -41.47 -25.33 20.50
N SER A 16 -41.43 -26.43 21.23
CA SER A 16 -40.71 -26.73 22.47
C SER A 16 -39.19 -26.56 22.37
N SER A 17 -38.58 -26.36 23.53
CA SER A 17 -37.15 -26.19 23.82
C SER A 17 -36.24 -27.23 23.18
N GLU A 18 -35.26 -26.76 22.40
CA GLU A 18 -33.97 -27.42 22.22
C GLU A 18 -32.85 -26.39 22.38
N LYS A 19 -31.87 -26.77 23.20
CA LYS A 19 -30.67 -26.01 23.51
C LYS A 19 -29.79 -25.95 22.26
N VAL A 20 -29.97 -24.93 21.43
CA VAL A 20 -29.06 -24.65 20.31
C VAL A 20 -27.75 -24.13 20.92
N GLN A 21 -26.73 -24.99 20.96
CA GLN A 21 -25.36 -24.56 21.17
C GLN A 21 -24.99 -23.65 20.00
N ASP A 22 -24.81 -22.37 20.28
CA ASP A 22 -24.24 -21.40 19.35
C ASP A 22 -22.79 -21.81 19.09
N LEU A 23 -22.57 -22.53 17.99
CA LEU A 23 -21.25 -22.73 17.42
C LEU A 23 -20.85 -21.39 16.83
N THR A 24 -20.26 -20.54 17.67
CA THR A 24 -19.41 -19.45 17.20
C THR A 24 -18.30 -20.07 16.37
N GLU A 25 -18.47 -20.07 15.05
CA GLU A 25 -17.34 -20.07 14.14
C GLU A 25 -16.55 -18.80 14.45
N GLU A 26 -15.58 -18.91 15.35
CA GLU A 26 -14.41 -18.05 15.30
C GLU A 26 -13.77 -18.31 13.93
N GLN A 27 -14.11 -17.48 12.94
CA GLN A 27 -13.29 -17.37 11.75
C GLN A 27 -11.93 -16.85 12.22
N ASP A 28 -11.00 -17.79 12.43
CA ASP A 28 -9.58 -17.50 12.47
C ASP A 28 -9.16 -17.01 11.07
N VAL A 29 -9.41 -15.73 10.81
CA VAL A 29 -8.88 -15.05 9.64
C VAL A 29 -7.43 -14.73 9.96
N SER A 30 -6.58 -15.75 9.95
CA SER A 30 -5.16 -15.58 9.73
C SER A 30 -5.03 -15.01 8.31
N THR A 31 -5.07 -13.69 8.19
CA THR A 31 -4.79 -13.02 6.93
C THR A 31 -3.32 -13.25 6.67
N LEU A 32 -3.00 -14.23 5.83
CA LEU A 32 -1.75 -14.24 5.09
C LEU A 32 -1.67 -12.87 4.39
N ASP A 33 -0.75 -12.03 4.84
CA ASP A 33 -0.51 -10.64 4.40
C ASP A 33 0.04 -10.61 2.96
N GLY A 34 -0.73 -11.14 2.01
CA GLY A 34 -0.35 -11.31 0.61
C GLY A 34 -1.17 -10.47 -0.37
N ALA A 35 -2.08 -9.63 0.12
CA ALA A 35 -2.82 -8.69 -0.73
C ALA A 35 -3.31 -7.50 0.10
N LYS A 36 -2.37 -6.64 0.53
CA LYS A 36 -2.73 -5.29 0.97
C LYS A 36 -3.52 -4.64 -0.16
N ALA A 37 -4.78 -4.30 0.09
CA ALA A 37 -5.63 -3.60 -0.88
C ALA A 37 -4.81 -2.48 -1.52
N VAL A 38 -4.69 -2.51 -2.85
CA VAL A 38 -3.89 -1.56 -3.61
C VAL A 38 -4.66 -0.25 -3.68
N GLY A 39 -4.71 0.43 -2.55
CA GLY A 39 -5.32 1.74 -2.37
C GLY A 39 -4.36 2.83 -2.81
N THR A 40 -4.91 3.88 -3.40
CA THR A 40 -4.17 5.13 -3.62
C THR A 40 -3.86 5.75 -2.27
N SER A 41 -2.58 6.01 -2.02
CA SER A 41 -2.10 6.57 -0.76
C SER A 41 -1.55 7.98 -1.00
N ASN A 42 -1.84 8.89 -0.07
CA ASN A 42 -1.30 10.25 -0.06
C ASN A 42 0.05 10.25 0.67
N TYR A 43 1.02 10.96 0.13
CA TYR A 43 2.37 11.06 0.66
C TYR A 43 2.86 12.51 0.69
N THR A 44 3.77 12.78 1.62
CA THR A 44 4.45 14.07 1.75
C THR A 44 5.95 13.83 1.86
N VAL A 45 6.74 14.58 1.09
CA VAL A 45 8.21 14.58 1.17
C VAL A 45 8.70 16.01 1.34
N LYS A 46 9.49 16.24 2.39
CA LYS A 46 10.02 17.58 2.73
C LYS A 46 10.94 18.08 1.61
N ALA A 47 11.16 19.39 1.57
CA ALA A 47 12.16 20.00 0.71
C ALA A 47 13.54 19.33 0.90
N LYS A 48 14.29 19.17 -0.19
CA LYS A 48 15.65 18.58 -0.21
C LYS A 48 15.74 17.23 0.53
N SER A 49 14.73 16.38 0.41
CA SER A 49 14.67 15.10 1.12
C SER A 49 14.06 13.99 0.27
N SER A 50 14.06 12.78 0.82
CA SER A 50 13.48 11.60 0.19
C SER A 50 12.69 10.77 1.18
N ILE A 51 11.72 10.01 0.69
CA ILE A 51 11.00 8.99 1.48
C ILE A 51 11.03 7.64 0.77
N GLU A 52 10.92 6.58 1.56
CA GLU A 52 10.75 5.21 1.09
C GLU A 52 9.27 4.84 1.10
N ILE A 53 8.81 4.22 0.01
CA ILE A 53 7.44 3.69 -0.11
C ILE A 53 7.46 2.28 -0.71
N TYR A 54 6.42 1.49 -0.40
CA TYR A 54 6.19 0.16 -0.93
C TYR A 54 7.41 -0.77 -0.89
N ARG A 55 8.10 -0.80 0.26
CA ARG A 55 9.16 -1.79 0.49
C ARG A 55 8.56 -3.19 0.58
N VAL A 56 9.20 -4.13 -0.10
CA VAL A 56 8.84 -5.55 -0.09
C VAL A 56 10.09 -6.36 0.20
N ASP A 57 9.99 -7.24 1.19
CA ASP A 57 11.07 -8.08 1.69
C ASP A 57 10.63 -9.55 1.58
N THR A 58 11.12 -10.25 0.55
CA THR A 58 10.84 -11.67 0.26
C THR A 58 12.15 -12.46 0.28
N PRO A 59 12.74 -12.70 1.47
CA PRO A 59 14.12 -13.18 1.63
C PRO A 59 14.36 -14.62 1.20
N ILE A 60 13.31 -15.43 1.04
CA ILE A 60 13.40 -16.86 0.71
C ILE A 60 13.17 -17.08 -0.79
N ILE A 61 12.03 -16.63 -1.31
CA ILE A 61 11.65 -16.78 -2.72
C ILE A 61 11.52 -15.38 -3.32
N PRO A 62 12.32 -15.01 -4.33
CA PRO A 62 12.24 -13.70 -4.95
C PRO A 62 10.99 -13.60 -5.81
N GLU A 63 10.41 -12.40 -5.86
CA GLU A 63 9.14 -12.14 -6.51
C GLU A 63 9.23 -10.93 -7.44
N THR A 64 8.39 -10.92 -8.49
CA THR A 64 8.23 -9.77 -9.37
C THR A 64 7.56 -8.60 -8.63
N ARG A 65 7.68 -7.39 -9.17
CA ARG A 65 7.11 -6.18 -8.57
C ARG A 65 6.09 -5.51 -9.48
N ARG A 66 5.07 -4.92 -8.85
CA ARG A 66 4.10 -4.05 -9.53
C ARG A 66 4.73 -2.70 -9.84
N SER A 67 4.28 -2.08 -10.93
CA SER A 67 4.75 -0.75 -11.32
C SER A 67 4.19 0.30 -10.38
N LEU A 68 4.82 1.47 -10.33
CA LEU A 68 4.40 2.57 -9.46
C LEU A 68 3.75 3.67 -10.30
N GLU A 69 2.47 3.93 -10.07
CA GLU A 69 1.79 5.12 -10.57
C GLU A 69 1.87 6.24 -9.53
N ILE A 70 2.20 7.45 -9.99
CA ILE A 70 2.38 8.63 -9.13
C ILE A 70 1.67 9.82 -9.79
N PHE A 71 1.01 10.64 -8.99
CA PHE A 71 0.48 11.94 -9.38
C PHE A 71 0.97 13.03 -8.42
N ASN A 72 1.65 14.05 -8.94
CA ASN A 72 2.21 15.15 -8.14
C ASN A 72 1.24 16.34 -8.10
N ASP A 73 0.37 16.35 -7.10
CA ASP A 73 -0.61 17.41 -6.84
C ASP A 73 -0.08 18.52 -5.91
N GLY A 74 1.16 18.38 -5.45
CA GLY A 74 1.78 19.27 -4.48
C GLY A 74 2.34 20.57 -5.04
N ARG A 75 3.02 21.32 -4.16
CA ARG A 75 3.64 22.61 -4.50
C ARG A 75 5.06 22.46 -5.07
N ALA A 76 5.70 21.31 -4.98
CA ALA A 76 6.97 21.09 -5.66
C ALA A 76 6.77 21.15 -7.18
N ASN A 77 7.71 21.71 -7.94
CA ASN A 77 7.63 21.74 -9.40
C ASN A 77 7.85 20.36 -10.01
N GLU A 78 8.57 19.48 -9.31
CA GLU A 78 8.79 18.09 -9.69
C GLU A 78 9.15 17.21 -8.49
N ILE A 79 8.93 15.91 -8.63
CA ILE A 79 9.48 14.84 -7.77
C ILE A 79 10.09 13.77 -8.66
N THR A 80 11.09 13.04 -8.15
CA THR A 80 11.71 11.92 -8.87
C THR A 80 11.52 10.64 -8.11
N ALA A 81 10.91 9.65 -8.74
CA ALA A 81 10.80 8.29 -8.24
C ALA A 81 11.90 7.42 -8.82
N THR A 82 12.48 6.55 -8.00
CA THR A 82 13.48 5.56 -8.41
C THR A 82 13.14 4.22 -7.78
N PHE A 83 13.17 3.16 -8.58
CA PHE A 83 13.03 1.80 -8.05
C PHE A 83 14.42 1.32 -7.60
N TYR A 84 14.48 0.72 -6.42
CA TYR A 84 15.69 0.15 -5.85
C TYR A 84 15.47 -1.30 -5.52
N TRP A 85 16.52 -2.09 -5.68
CA TRP A 85 16.54 -3.48 -5.27
C TRP A 85 17.81 -3.83 -4.49
N SER A 86 17.76 -4.96 -3.78
CA SER A 86 18.91 -5.53 -3.08
C SER A 86 18.91 -7.05 -3.19
N HIS A 87 20.09 -7.64 -3.01
CA HIS A 87 20.29 -9.08 -2.94
C HIS A 87 20.15 -9.55 -1.49
N SER A 88 20.08 -10.86 -1.28
CA SER A 88 20.19 -11.45 0.05
C SER A 88 21.59 -11.23 0.65
N PHE A 89 21.61 -11.07 1.98
CA PHE A 89 22.83 -10.98 2.78
C PHE A 89 23.73 -9.77 2.48
N THR A 90 23.16 -8.68 1.94
CA THR A 90 23.85 -7.39 1.77
C THR A 90 22.98 -6.21 2.20
N SER A 91 23.62 -5.15 2.67
CA SER A 91 22.97 -3.87 3.00
C SER A 91 22.97 -2.88 1.81
N LYS A 92 23.49 -3.29 0.65
CA LYS A 92 23.64 -2.41 -0.52
C LYS A 92 22.38 -2.40 -1.38
N TRP A 93 21.89 -1.20 -1.69
CA TRP A 93 20.77 -0.98 -2.61
C TRP A 93 21.26 -0.52 -3.99
N PHE A 94 20.59 -0.98 -5.04
CA PHE A 94 20.92 -0.71 -6.43
C PHE A 94 19.73 -0.03 -7.11
N PRO A 95 19.89 1.15 -7.72
CA PRO A 95 18.82 1.79 -8.48
C PRO A 95 18.62 1.10 -9.82
N GLU A 96 17.36 0.94 -10.23
CA GLU A 96 17.00 0.40 -11.54
C GLU A 96 15.73 1.08 -12.06
N GLY A 97 15.91 2.04 -12.96
CA GLY A 97 14.81 2.83 -13.52
C GLY A 97 14.39 4.02 -12.63
N SER A 98 13.98 5.11 -13.28
CA SER A 98 13.49 6.31 -12.62
C SER A 98 12.45 7.04 -13.46
N LEU A 99 11.65 7.86 -12.80
CA LEU A 99 10.63 8.70 -13.39
C LEU A 99 10.58 10.06 -12.68
N THR A 100 10.70 11.15 -13.43
CA THR A 100 10.43 12.50 -12.91
C THR A 100 9.00 12.90 -13.25
N VAL A 101 8.24 13.33 -12.25
CA VAL A 101 6.84 13.75 -12.37
C VAL A 101 6.73 15.22 -12.02
N LYS A 102 6.35 16.04 -13.00
CA LYS A 102 6.15 17.49 -12.81
C LYS A 102 4.86 17.76 -12.06
N ARG A 103 4.74 18.97 -11.53
CA ARG A 103 3.53 19.43 -10.86
C ARG A 103 2.32 19.33 -11.80
N GLY A 104 1.23 18.75 -11.31
CA GLY A 104 -0.01 18.58 -12.05
C GLY A 104 0.01 17.42 -13.04
N ASP A 105 1.11 16.69 -13.15
CA ASP A 105 1.26 15.53 -14.03
C ASP A 105 1.21 14.22 -13.23
N SER A 106 0.91 13.14 -13.94
CA SER A 106 1.06 11.77 -13.49
C SER A 106 2.03 10.99 -14.36
N GLY A 107 2.52 9.86 -13.85
CA GLY A 107 3.29 8.92 -14.63
C GLY A 107 3.42 7.57 -13.96
N ILE A 108 3.87 6.59 -14.75
CA ILE A 108 4.07 5.20 -14.30
C ILE A 108 5.55 4.85 -14.41
N LEU A 109 6.18 4.59 -13.28
CA LEU A 109 7.51 3.97 -13.22
C LEU A 109 7.33 2.46 -13.34
N LYS A 110 7.71 1.91 -14.49
CA LYS A 110 7.63 0.47 -14.73
C LYS A 110 8.60 -0.26 -13.80
N ALA A 111 8.08 -1.24 -13.08
CA ALA A 111 8.93 -2.18 -12.36
C ALA A 111 9.74 -3.02 -13.36
N PRO A 112 11.01 -3.34 -13.06
CA PRO A 112 11.76 -4.28 -13.88
C PRO A 112 11.08 -5.66 -13.91
N GLY A 113 11.21 -6.37 -15.04
CA GLY A 113 10.56 -7.69 -15.23
C GLY A 113 11.21 -8.85 -14.47
N ASN A 114 12.24 -8.60 -13.68
CA ASN A 114 12.95 -9.60 -12.90
C ASN A 114 12.28 -9.84 -11.53
N SER A 115 12.63 -10.95 -10.88
CA SER A 115 12.25 -11.22 -9.49
C SER A 115 13.33 -10.71 -8.51
N PHE A 116 12.91 -10.13 -7.40
CA PHE A 116 13.81 -9.52 -6.42
C PHE A 116 13.56 -10.07 -5.01
N TYR A 117 14.62 -10.23 -4.22
CA TYR A 117 14.49 -10.53 -2.78
C TYR A 117 14.02 -9.32 -1.98
N TYR A 118 14.57 -8.15 -2.28
CA TYR A 118 14.21 -6.90 -1.64
C TYR A 118 14.03 -5.84 -2.70
N SER A 119 12.99 -5.04 -2.54
CA SER A 119 12.77 -3.89 -3.41
C SER A 119 12.05 -2.78 -2.68
N LYS A 120 12.19 -1.56 -3.18
CA LYS A 120 11.48 -0.39 -2.70
C LYS A 120 11.42 0.67 -3.78
N TYR A 121 10.55 1.64 -3.58
CA TYR A 121 10.56 2.88 -4.32
C TYR A 121 11.04 4.00 -3.41
N ILE A 122 11.96 4.83 -3.91
CA ILE A 122 12.38 6.06 -3.25
C ILE A 122 11.82 7.24 -4.04
N ILE A 123 11.12 8.13 -3.34
CA ILE A 123 10.63 9.38 -3.90
C ILE A 123 11.50 10.50 -3.36
N GLU A 124 12.17 11.20 -4.25
CA GLU A 124 13.07 12.30 -3.96
C GLU A 124 12.45 13.63 -4.36
N ASN A 125 12.54 14.61 -3.47
CA ASN A 125 12.17 15.99 -3.71
C ASN A 125 13.42 16.87 -3.57
N LYS A 126 14.01 17.22 -4.71
CA LYS A 126 15.16 18.11 -4.78
C LYS A 126 14.78 19.59 -4.74
N THR A 127 13.50 19.91 -4.64
CA THR A 127 13.01 21.28 -4.64
C THR A 127 13.11 21.91 -3.25
N ASP A 128 12.96 23.22 -3.17
CA ASP A 128 13.02 24.00 -1.92
C ASP A 128 11.68 24.04 -1.16
N VAL A 129 10.65 23.35 -1.66
CA VAL A 129 9.33 23.30 -1.05
C VAL A 129 8.91 21.85 -0.80
N THR A 130 8.09 21.63 0.22
CA THR A 130 7.48 20.32 0.48
C THR A 130 6.62 19.88 -0.71
N ALA A 131 6.80 18.65 -1.16
CA ALA A 131 5.94 18.02 -2.15
C ALA A 131 4.86 17.18 -1.47
N ASN A 132 3.66 17.22 -2.03
CA ASN A 132 2.58 16.29 -1.75
C ASN A 132 2.29 15.55 -3.06
N PHE A 133 1.97 14.27 -2.96
CA PHE A 133 1.65 13.46 -4.11
C PHE A 133 0.78 12.27 -3.69
N THR A 134 0.12 11.67 -4.67
CA THR A 134 -0.53 10.37 -4.50
C THR A 134 0.27 9.30 -5.23
N ALA A 135 0.27 8.09 -4.69
CA ALA A 135 0.84 6.94 -5.37
C ALA A 135 0.02 5.67 -5.14
N ARG A 136 0.12 4.74 -6.09
CA ARG A 136 -0.39 3.37 -5.97
C ARG A 136 0.44 2.41 -6.81
N LEU A 137 0.39 1.13 -6.45
CA LEU A 137 0.93 0.07 -7.28
C LEU A 137 -0.05 -0.26 -8.41
N VAL A 138 0.44 -0.56 -9.61
CA VAL A 138 -0.35 -0.96 -10.78
C VAL A 138 0.21 -2.19 -11.47
#